data_AF-A0A2W5ZAW0-F1
#
_entry.id   AF-A0A2W5ZAW0-F1
#
_cell.length_a   1.000
_cell.length_b   1.000
_cell.length_c   1.000
_cell.angle_alpha   90.00
_cell.angle_beta   90.00
_cell.angle_gamma   90.00
#
_symmetry.space_group_name_H-M   'P 1'
#
loop_
_entity.id
_entity.type
_entity.pdbx_description
1 polymer ?
#
loop_
_entity_poly.entity_id
_entity_poly.type
_entity_poly.pdbx_seq_one_letter_code
_entity_poly.pdbx_strand_id
1 'polypeptide(L)'
;MFQRIFDNIDGPEAGRADLIVRGHLLKNVFGFEYLIAPYTIAHLKLSQYLSDQGHPLKGNERLQVFLTNTLEPIKPQANFLLPAISAEVEAAQTVKDREILAIVGNPPYSGESKNKGPWIRAAIGGYKFTLETNEAGLEVRKALGERNPKWLNDDYVKFIRFAQLKMDAVEEGVVGVITNHSWLDNPTFRGMRQSLMRSFEQIYVLDLHGNAKKKERAPDGSKDENVFDIEQGVAISLLVKKENVERGVWRADWWGKRLAKYQAGAEQTMETVEWQKLEPRAPDFLMLVQDYDEKARYGTGWKVTDIFPTNSVGIVTARDNLCIHFDEVSLMKTVRDFAALDPEAARQKYQLGADVRDWKVMWAQADLSRQPISKSSVQSLFYRPFDSRLTYYTGHSRGIHCYPRDDVMSHMIRENVGIITTRITKDDWSASVTDTLAAHKSGPRYDIRASRKI
;
A
#
# COMPACT_ATOMS: atom_id res chain seq x y z
N MET A 1 -23.96 -13.29 2.07
CA MET A 1 -23.62 -14.62 2.62
C MET A 1 -24.87 -15.40 2.98
N PHE A 2 -25.68 -14.97 3.96
CA PHE A 2 -26.86 -15.74 4.40
C PHE A 2 -27.83 -16.04 3.26
N GLN A 3 -28.12 -15.06 2.40
CA GLN A 3 -28.92 -15.27 1.19
C GLN A 3 -28.38 -16.39 0.31
N ARG A 4 -27.08 -16.38 -0.03
CA ARG A 4 -26.46 -17.46 -0.82
C ARG A 4 -26.54 -18.83 -0.13
N ILE A 5 -26.51 -18.86 1.20
CA ILE A 5 -26.67 -20.12 1.94
C ILE A 5 -28.11 -20.63 1.81
N PHE A 6 -29.11 -19.75 1.91
CA PHE A 6 -30.51 -20.10 1.65
C PHE A 6 -30.73 -20.56 0.21
N ASP A 7 -30.19 -19.84 -0.77
CA ASP A 7 -30.27 -20.20 -2.19
C ASP A 7 -29.73 -21.63 -2.44
N ASN A 8 -28.63 -22.01 -1.74
CA ASN A 8 -28.01 -23.33 -1.86
C ASN A 8 -28.77 -24.46 -1.13
N ILE A 9 -29.75 -24.15 -0.29
CA ILE A 9 -30.54 -25.14 0.45
C ILE A 9 -32.00 -25.23 -0.01
N ASP A 10 -32.29 -24.75 -1.22
CA ASP A 10 -33.63 -24.66 -1.82
C ASP A 10 -34.54 -23.59 -1.18
N GLY A 11 -33.93 -22.56 -0.61
CA GLY A 11 -34.60 -21.40 -0.03
C GLY A 11 -34.83 -21.47 1.48
N PRO A 12 -35.35 -20.37 2.06
CA PRO A 12 -35.61 -20.28 3.50
C PRO A 12 -36.78 -21.15 3.96
N GLU A 13 -37.69 -21.56 3.07
CA GLU A 13 -38.84 -22.39 3.43
C GLU A 13 -38.51 -23.89 3.46
N ALA A 14 -37.31 -24.29 3.02
CA ALA A 14 -36.87 -25.68 3.04
C ALA A 14 -36.93 -26.25 4.46
N GLY A 15 -37.40 -27.49 4.64
CA GLY A 15 -37.53 -28.11 5.97
C GLY A 15 -36.22 -28.21 6.77
N ARG A 16 -35.07 -28.09 6.11
CA ARG A 16 -33.73 -28.04 6.72
C ARG A 16 -33.26 -26.64 7.11
N ALA A 17 -33.93 -25.57 6.65
CA ALA A 17 -33.45 -24.19 6.80
C ALA A 17 -33.31 -23.77 8.27
N ASP A 18 -34.27 -24.13 9.12
CA ASP A 18 -34.22 -23.81 10.55
C ASP A 18 -33.04 -24.49 11.26
N LEU A 19 -32.76 -25.74 10.89
CA LEU A 19 -31.61 -26.51 11.38
C LEU A 19 -30.29 -25.90 10.91
N ILE A 20 -30.21 -25.41 9.67
CA ILE A 20 -29.02 -24.72 9.16
C ILE A 20 -28.79 -23.40 9.89
N VAL A 21 -29.84 -22.60 10.11
CA VAL A 21 -29.74 -21.33 10.85
C VAL A 21 -29.19 -21.57 12.25
N ARG A 22 -29.84 -22.45 13.03
CA ARG A 22 -29.51 -22.67 14.45
C ARG A 22 -28.30 -23.58 14.67
N GLY A 23 -28.14 -24.58 13.81
CA GLY A 23 -27.06 -25.56 13.87
C GLY A 23 -25.74 -25.04 13.29
N HIS A 24 -25.79 -24.16 12.29
CA HIS A 24 -24.61 -23.69 11.56
C HIS A 24 -24.45 -22.17 11.58
N LEU A 25 -25.40 -21.38 11.08
CA LEU A 25 -25.20 -19.93 10.91
C LEU A 25 -24.91 -19.23 12.24
N LEU A 26 -25.74 -19.46 13.25
CA LEU A 26 -25.60 -18.82 14.56
C LEU A 26 -24.41 -19.33 15.39
N LYS A 27 -23.77 -20.42 14.96
CA LYS A 27 -22.66 -21.05 15.69
C LYS A 27 -21.30 -20.86 15.01
N ASN A 28 -21.29 -20.76 13.68
CA ASN A 28 -20.08 -20.86 12.86
C ASN A 28 -19.86 -19.65 11.95
N VAL A 29 -20.77 -18.67 11.91
CA VAL A 29 -20.54 -17.40 11.21
C VAL A 29 -20.21 -16.32 12.21
N PHE A 30 -18.96 -15.82 12.12
CA PHE A 30 -18.42 -14.82 13.03
C PHE A 30 -18.21 -13.49 12.31
N GLY A 31 -18.58 -12.39 12.96
CA GLY A 31 -18.33 -11.03 12.50
C GLY A 31 -17.48 -10.26 13.51
N PHE A 32 -16.61 -9.39 13.03
CA PHE A 32 -15.83 -8.51 13.88
C PHE A 32 -15.96 -7.09 13.37
N GLU A 33 -16.30 -6.16 14.26
CA GLU A 33 -16.45 -4.75 13.94
C GLU A 33 -15.81 -3.91 15.05
N TYR A 34 -15.14 -2.83 14.67
CA TYR A 34 -14.45 -1.94 15.62
C TYR A 34 -15.35 -0.80 16.10
N LEU A 35 -16.29 -0.36 15.26
CA LEU A 35 -17.16 0.79 15.56
C LEU A 35 -18.53 0.34 16.10
N ILE A 36 -18.96 0.96 17.21
CA ILE A 36 -20.23 0.63 17.88
C ILE A 36 -21.43 0.76 16.92
N ALA A 37 -21.51 1.84 16.15
CA ALA A 37 -22.66 2.06 15.26
C ALA A 37 -22.78 0.99 14.14
N PRO A 38 -21.73 0.71 13.33
CA PRO A 38 -21.74 -0.42 12.40
C PRO A 38 -22.00 -1.78 13.07
N TYR A 39 -21.48 -2.02 14.28
CA TYR A 39 -21.73 -3.23 15.04
C TYR A 39 -23.22 -3.42 15.37
N THR A 40 -23.88 -2.36 15.84
CA THR A 40 -25.33 -2.37 16.14
C THR A 40 -26.15 -2.52 14.87
N ILE A 41 -25.78 -1.83 13.79
CA ILE A 41 -26.45 -1.94 12.48
C ILE A 41 -26.33 -3.35 11.92
N ALA A 42 -25.17 -3.99 12.03
CA ALA A 42 -24.95 -5.36 11.58
C ALA A 42 -25.89 -6.34 12.32
N HIS A 43 -25.98 -6.23 13.65
CA HIS A 43 -26.91 -7.02 14.45
C HIS A 43 -28.36 -6.82 14.02
N LEU A 44 -28.80 -5.56 13.92
CA LEU A 44 -30.17 -5.23 13.53
C LEU A 44 -30.49 -5.80 12.15
N LYS A 45 -29.65 -5.54 11.14
CA LYS A 45 -29.91 -5.98 9.76
C LYS A 45 -29.91 -7.49 9.62
N LEU A 46 -28.97 -8.19 10.26
CA LEU A 46 -28.91 -9.65 10.20
C LEU A 46 -30.09 -10.30 10.94
N SER A 47 -30.49 -9.73 12.08
CA SER A 47 -31.65 -10.24 12.85
C SER A 47 -32.96 -10.00 12.10
N GLN A 48 -33.12 -8.80 11.52
CA GLN A 48 -34.27 -8.46 10.68
C GLN A 48 -34.32 -9.39 9.46
N TYR A 49 -33.19 -9.58 8.78
CA TYR A 49 -33.11 -10.48 7.63
C TYR A 49 -33.57 -11.90 7.99
N LEU A 50 -33.05 -12.49 9.08
CA LEU A 50 -33.50 -13.81 9.53
C LEU A 50 -35.00 -13.84 9.87
N SER A 51 -35.51 -12.77 10.50
CA SER A 51 -36.95 -12.63 10.79
C SER A 51 -37.79 -12.59 9.52
N ASP A 52 -37.39 -11.82 8.53
CA ASP A 52 -38.08 -11.68 7.24
C ASP A 52 -38.07 -12.99 6.44
N GLN A 53 -37.04 -13.83 6.63
CA GLN A 53 -36.95 -15.17 6.07
C GLN A 53 -37.69 -16.24 6.90
N GLY A 54 -38.47 -15.87 7.92
CA GLY A 54 -39.25 -16.83 8.73
C GLY A 54 -38.47 -17.53 9.84
N HIS A 55 -37.22 -17.13 10.10
CA HIS A 55 -36.36 -17.71 11.13
C HIS A 55 -35.92 -16.67 12.18
N PRO A 56 -36.85 -15.99 12.89
CA PRO A 56 -36.48 -15.03 13.91
C PRO A 56 -35.64 -15.69 15.02
N LEU A 57 -34.76 -14.89 15.64
CA LEU A 57 -33.99 -15.32 16.82
C LEU A 57 -34.95 -15.62 17.98
N LYS A 58 -34.70 -16.72 18.70
CA LYS A 58 -35.53 -17.21 19.82
C LYS A 58 -34.73 -17.22 21.12
N GLY A 59 -35.36 -16.83 22.22
CA GLY A 59 -34.80 -16.96 23.57
C GLY A 59 -33.42 -16.28 23.72
N ASN A 60 -32.39 -17.09 23.96
CA ASN A 60 -31.00 -16.65 24.14
C ASN A 60 -30.13 -16.80 22.88
N GLU A 61 -30.73 -17.04 21.72
CA GLU A 61 -30.02 -17.08 20.44
C GLU A 61 -29.39 -15.72 20.13
N ARG A 62 -28.11 -15.72 19.77
CA ARG A 62 -27.38 -14.52 19.35
C ARG A 62 -26.63 -14.74 18.05
N LEU A 63 -26.46 -13.65 17.30
CA LEU A 63 -25.47 -13.58 16.23
C LEU A 63 -24.06 -13.51 16.85
N GLN A 64 -23.08 -14.13 16.21
CA GLN A 64 -21.69 -14.10 16.66
C GLN A 64 -20.94 -12.93 16.03
N VAL A 65 -21.51 -11.74 16.11
CA VAL A 65 -20.85 -10.48 15.69
C VAL A 65 -20.29 -9.84 16.94
N PHE A 66 -19.02 -9.42 16.92
CA PHE A 66 -18.29 -8.92 18.08
C PHE A 66 -17.74 -7.53 17.88
N LEU A 67 -17.81 -6.71 18.94
CA LEU A 67 -17.20 -5.39 18.97
C LEU A 67 -15.73 -5.49 19.41
N THR A 68 -14.79 -5.55 18.46
CA THR A 68 -13.35 -5.70 18.75
C THR A 68 -12.47 -5.25 17.59
N ASN A 69 -11.20 -4.95 17.89
CA ASN A 69 -10.16 -4.78 16.88
C ASN A 69 -9.60 -6.15 16.49
N THR A 70 -9.75 -6.57 15.23
CA THR A 70 -9.23 -7.86 14.73
C THR A 70 -7.70 -7.97 14.86
N LEU A 71 -6.98 -6.86 14.71
CA LEU A 71 -5.50 -6.83 14.60
C LEU A 71 -4.77 -6.68 15.95
N GLU A 72 -5.50 -6.60 17.06
CA GLU A 72 -4.94 -6.52 18.40
C GLU A 72 -5.37 -7.73 19.24
N PRO A 73 -4.41 -8.47 19.82
CA PRO A 73 -4.73 -9.41 20.89
C PRO A 73 -5.10 -8.58 22.12
N ILE A 74 -6.36 -8.68 22.53
CA ILE A 74 -6.79 -8.00 23.75
C ILE A 74 -6.52 -8.98 24.88
N LYS A 75 -5.48 -8.72 25.68
CA LYS A 75 -5.49 -9.28 27.04
C LYS A 75 -6.77 -8.73 27.69
N PRO A 76 -7.70 -9.57 28.18
CA PRO A 76 -8.89 -9.06 28.84
C PRO A 76 -8.43 -8.20 30.02
N GLN A 77 -8.58 -6.88 29.89
CA GLN A 77 -8.53 -5.99 31.03
C GLN A 77 -9.94 -5.99 31.59
N ALA A 78 -10.07 -6.51 32.82
CA ALA A 78 -11.32 -6.44 33.57
C ALA A 78 -11.75 -4.98 33.67
N ASN A 79 -12.72 -4.60 32.85
CA ASN A 79 -13.26 -3.25 32.85
C ASN A 79 -14.47 -3.27 33.79
N PHE A 80 -14.23 -3.02 35.08
CA PHE A 80 -15.23 -3.09 36.16
C PHE A 80 -16.46 -2.20 35.91
N LEU A 81 -16.31 -1.14 35.11
CA LEU A 81 -17.38 -0.20 34.80
C LEU A 81 -18.37 -0.72 33.74
N LEU A 82 -17.95 -1.65 32.86
CA LEU A 82 -18.78 -2.19 31.77
C LEU A 82 -18.50 -3.70 31.58
N PRO A 83 -19.07 -4.57 32.44
CA PRO A 83 -18.89 -6.03 32.35
C PRO A 83 -19.28 -6.60 30.98
N ALA A 84 -20.30 -6.03 30.34
CA ALA A 84 -20.77 -6.43 29.01
C ALA A 84 -19.70 -6.26 27.92
N ILE A 85 -18.86 -5.22 27.99
CA ILE A 85 -17.76 -5.03 27.03
C ILE A 85 -16.66 -6.05 27.28
N SER A 86 -16.36 -6.35 28.54
CA SER A 86 -15.35 -7.35 28.90
C SER A 86 -15.75 -8.75 28.40
N ALA A 87 -17.01 -9.14 28.60
CA ALA A 87 -17.55 -10.40 28.09
C ALA A 87 -17.52 -10.47 26.55
N GLU A 88 -17.81 -9.36 25.86
CA GLU A 88 -17.78 -9.29 24.40
C GLU A 88 -16.35 -9.45 23.86
N VAL A 89 -15.37 -8.86 24.54
CA VAL A 89 -13.94 -9.00 24.21
C VAL A 89 -13.44 -10.44 24.43
N GLU A 90 -13.82 -11.08 25.54
CA GLU A 90 -13.44 -12.47 25.84
C GLU A 90 -14.04 -13.45 24.82
N ALA A 91 -15.31 -13.26 24.46
CA ALA A 91 -15.96 -14.06 23.43
C ALA A 91 -15.28 -13.88 22.07
N ALA A 92 -14.92 -12.64 21.71
CA ALA A 92 -14.20 -12.36 20.48
C ALA A 92 -12.82 -13.02 20.44
N GLN A 93 -12.08 -13.03 21.56
CA GLN A 93 -10.79 -13.70 21.65
C GLN A 93 -10.92 -15.21 21.51
N THR A 94 -11.93 -15.81 22.16
CA THR A 94 -12.25 -17.24 22.03
C THR A 94 -12.49 -17.62 20.57
N VAL A 95 -13.21 -16.79 19.81
CA VAL A 95 -13.45 -17.02 18.39
C VAL A 95 -12.17 -16.81 17.57
N LYS A 96 -11.36 -15.80 17.89
CA LYS A 96 -10.07 -15.60 17.22
C LYS A 96 -9.18 -16.81 17.38
N ASP A 97 -9.24 -17.56 18.48
CA ASP A 97 -8.40 -18.73 18.71
C ASP A 97 -8.93 -20.02 18.06
N ARG A 98 -10.15 -20.00 17.51
CA ARG A 98 -10.70 -21.13 16.75
C ARG A 98 -10.03 -21.28 15.38
N GLU A 99 -10.07 -22.50 14.88
CA GLU A 99 -9.80 -22.81 13.48
C GLU A 99 -10.94 -22.25 12.61
N ILE A 100 -10.59 -21.50 11.59
CA ILE A 100 -11.52 -20.81 10.70
C ILE A 100 -11.20 -21.22 9.27
N LEU A 101 -12.17 -21.84 8.60
CA LEU A 101 -12.02 -22.33 7.23
C LEU A 101 -12.22 -21.24 6.17
N ALA A 102 -12.98 -20.19 6.49
CA ALA A 102 -13.27 -19.12 5.53
C ALA A 102 -13.17 -17.75 6.19
N ILE A 103 -12.37 -16.86 5.61
CA ILE A 103 -12.25 -15.46 6.03
C ILE A 103 -12.64 -14.58 4.86
N VAL A 104 -13.69 -13.77 5.01
CA VAL A 104 -14.12 -12.82 3.99
C VAL A 104 -14.19 -11.41 4.54
N GLY A 105 -13.88 -10.39 3.73
CA GLY A 105 -14.05 -9.01 4.20
C GLY A 105 -13.52 -7.91 3.27
N ASN A 106 -13.87 -6.68 3.63
CA ASN A 106 -13.31 -5.46 3.06
C ASN A 106 -12.46 -4.77 4.16
N PRO A 107 -11.19 -5.14 4.32
CA PRO A 107 -10.36 -4.57 5.37
C PRO A 107 -10.09 -3.07 5.13
N PRO A 108 -9.86 -2.28 6.20
CA PRO A 108 -9.64 -0.84 6.07
C PRO A 108 -8.36 -0.52 5.28
N TYR A 109 -8.43 0.56 4.48
CA TYR A 109 -7.30 1.06 3.69
C TYR A 109 -6.65 2.26 4.42
N SER A 110 -5.55 2.03 5.13
CA SER A 110 -4.86 3.09 5.87
C SER A 110 -3.35 2.87 5.90
N GLY A 111 -2.64 3.59 5.02
CA GLY A 111 -1.18 3.58 4.96
C GLY A 111 -0.49 4.19 6.19
N GLU A 112 -1.22 4.95 7.02
CA GLU A 112 -0.81 5.38 8.36
C GLU A 112 -1.64 4.65 9.41
N SER A 113 -1.40 3.35 9.47
CA SER A 113 -2.09 2.46 10.40
C SER A 113 -1.99 2.94 11.85
N LYS A 114 -3.15 3.01 12.51
CA LYS A 114 -3.27 3.17 13.96
C LYS A 114 -2.97 1.86 14.70
N ASN A 115 -3.08 0.71 14.02
CA ASN A 115 -2.85 -0.64 14.55
C ASN A 115 -1.35 -0.94 14.69
N LYS A 116 -0.72 -0.38 15.72
CA LYS A 116 0.71 -0.55 16.00
C LYS A 116 0.97 -1.56 17.12
N GLY A 117 0.07 -2.51 17.35
CA GLY A 117 0.26 -3.56 18.36
C GLY A 117 1.58 -4.34 18.18
N PRO A 118 2.24 -4.81 19.25
CA PRO A 118 3.48 -5.61 19.16
C PRO A 118 3.32 -6.88 18.31
N TRP A 119 2.20 -7.59 18.49
CA TRP A 119 1.91 -8.85 17.77
C TRP A 119 1.88 -8.65 16.25
N ILE A 120 1.04 -7.72 15.75
CA ILE A 120 0.90 -7.51 14.31
C ILE A 120 2.18 -6.93 13.68
N ARG A 121 2.95 -6.13 14.44
CA ARG A 121 4.27 -5.65 14.00
C ARG A 121 5.27 -6.79 13.82
N ALA A 122 5.26 -7.77 14.71
CA ALA A 122 6.10 -8.96 14.60
C ALA A 122 5.63 -9.85 13.43
N ALA A 123 4.32 -10.06 13.29
CA ALA A 123 3.72 -10.86 12.21
C ALA A 123 4.08 -10.34 10.81
N ILE A 124 4.02 -9.01 10.59
CA ILE A 124 4.43 -8.37 9.33
C ILE A 124 5.92 -8.56 9.02
N GLY A 125 6.75 -8.90 10.02
CA GLY A 125 8.14 -9.29 9.80
C GLY A 125 8.31 -10.42 8.77
N GLY A 126 7.31 -11.32 8.66
CA GLY A 126 7.28 -12.39 7.64
C GLY A 126 7.24 -11.91 6.19
N TYR A 127 6.83 -10.66 5.94
CA TYR A 127 6.80 -10.06 4.60
C TYR A 127 8.03 -9.21 4.28
N LYS A 128 8.95 -9.03 5.22
CA LYS A 128 10.13 -8.16 5.07
C LYS A 128 11.36 -8.86 4.51
N PHE A 129 11.19 -10.08 3.99
CA PHE A 129 12.25 -10.85 3.33
C PHE A 129 11.65 -11.73 2.23
N THR A 130 12.50 -12.17 1.32
CA THR A 130 12.24 -13.31 0.43
C THR A 130 13.08 -14.50 0.88
N LEU A 131 12.61 -15.70 0.57
CA LEU A 131 13.39 -16.94 0.68
C LEU A 131 14.07 -17.20 -0.66
N GLU A 132 15.39 -17.41 -0.62
CA GLU A 132 16.19 -17.79 -1.78
C GLU A 132 16.96 -19.07 -1.46
N THR A 133 17.32 -19.84 -2.47
CA THR A 133 18.16 -21.03 -2.31
C THR A 133 19.62 -20.62 -2.48
N ASN A 134 20.47 -20.93 -1.51
CA ASN A 134 21.91 -20.68 -1.62
C ASN A 134 22.60 -21.76 -2.47
N GLU A 135 23.91 -21.61 -2.69
CA GLU A 135 24.74 -22.56 -3.46
C GLU A 135 24.73 -23.98 -2.87
N ALA A 136 24.45 -24.12 -1.57
CA ALA A 136 24.35 -25.40 -0.88
C ALA A 136 22.93 -26.01 -0.94
N GLY A 137 21.99 -25.42 -1.69
CA GLY A 137 20.61 -25.90 -1.78
C GLY A 137 19.73 -25.56 -0.57
N LEU A 138 20.22 -24.76 0.38
CA LEU A 138 19.49 -24.40 1.60
C LEU A 138 18.72 -23.09 1.42
N GLU A 139 17.51 -23.03 1.99
CA GLU A 139 16.72 -21.79 2.01
C GLU A 139 17.33 -20.77 2.96
N VAL A 140 17.61 -19.57 2.45
CA VAL A 140 18.14 -18.43 3.20
C VAL A 140 17.22 -17.23 3.08
N ARG A 141 17.09 -16.46 4.17
CA ARG A 141 16.33 -15.20 4.18
C ARG A 141 17.16 -14.10 3.55
N LYS A 142 16.65 -13.50 2.48
CA LYS A 142 17.19 -12.27 1.90
C LYS A 142 16.30 -11.11 2.28
N ALA A 143 16.86 -10.17 3.04
CA ALA A 143 16.19 -8.92 3.33
C ALA A 143 15.90 -8.20 2.01
N LEU A 144 14.71 -7.61 1.91
CA LEU A 144 14.30 -7.00 0.66
C LEU A 144 15.24 -5.83 0.27
N GLY A 145 15.71 -5.05 1.24
CA GLY A 145 16.62 -3.93 0.96
C GLY A 145 15.91 -2.67 0.44
N GLU A 146 14.57 -2.63 0.43
CA GLU A 146 13.83 -1.39 0.18
C GLU A 146 14.10 -0.37 1.29
N ARG A 147 14.44 0.84 0.86
CA ARG A 147 14.68 1.97 1.76
C ARG A 147 13.44 2.41 2.55
N ASN A 148 12.22 1.99 2.17
CA ASN A 148 10.99 2.39 2.87
C ASN A 148 9.89 1.30 2.90
N PRO A 149 9.88 0.42 3.91
CA PRO A 149 8.84 -0.61 4.07
C PRO A 149 7.53 -0.05 4.66
N LYS A 150 7.29 1.28 4.63
CA LYS A 150 6.08 1.90 5.21
C LYS A 150 4.80 1.23 4.70
N TRP A 151 4.74 0.93 3.41
CA TRP A 151 3.56 0.34 2.76
C TRP A 151 3.18 -1.05 3.28
N LEU A 152 4.14 -1.84 3.80
CA LEU A 152 3.84 -3.13 4.43
C LEU A 152 3.11 -2.98 5.77
N ASN A 153 3.04 -1.77 6.33
CA ASN A 153 2.34 -1.51 7.58
C ASN A 153 0.90 -1.02 7.37
N ASP A 154 0.41 -0.98 6.14
CA ASP A 154 -0.99 -0.67 5.84
C ASP A 154 -1.94 -1.69 6.50
N ASP A 155 -3.12 -1.25 6.89
CA ASP A 155 -4.07 -2.09 7.63
C ASP A 155 -4.61 -3.27 6.80
N TYR A 156 -4.81 -3.11 5.49
CA TYR A 156 -5.22 -4.23 4.64
C TYR A 156 -4.13 -5.31 4.55
N VAL A 157 -2.85 -4.93 4.57
CA VAL A 157 -1.71 -5.86 4.54
C VAL A 157 -1.64 -6.66 5.83
N LYS A 158 -1.91 -5.99 6.95
CA LYS A 158 -2.02 -6.63 8.28
C LYS A 158 -3.19 -7.59 8.33
N PHE A 159 -4.32 -7.23 7.74
CA PHE A 159 -5.46 -8.13 7.62
C PHE A 159 -5.12 -9.38 6.79
N ILE A 160 -4.51 -9.20 5.62
CA ILE A 160 -4.06 -10.34 4.79
C ILE A 160 -3.06 -11.20 5.57
N ARG A 161 -2.12 -10.60 6.32
CA ARG A 161 -1.17 -11.35 7.14
C ARG A 161 -1.87 -12.12 8.26
N PHE A 162 -2.85 -11.52 8.94
CA PHE A 162 -3.66 -12.20 9.94
C PHE A 162 -4.42 -13.39 9.33
N ALA A 163 -5.08 -13.17 8.18
CA ALA A 163 -5.81 -14.22 7.48
C ALA A 163 -4.88 -15.35 7.02
N GLN A 164 -3.71 -15.02 6.47
CA GLN A 164 -2.68 -16.00 6.11
C GLN A 164 -2.25 -16.83 7.32
N LEU A 165 -1.95 -16.20 8.47
CA LEU A 165 -1.56 -16.94 9.68
C LEU A 165 -2.67 -17.86 10.20
N LYS A 166 -3.95 -17.49 10.00
CA LYS A 166 -5.08 -18.36 10.32
C LYS A 166 -5.16 -19.55 9.37
N MET A 167 -4.95 -19.32 8.08
CA MET A 167 -4.93 -20.37 7.07
C MET A 167 -3.72 -21.29 7.22
N ASP A 168 -2.55 -20.77 7.64
CA ASP A 168 -1.35 -21.55 7.92
C ASP A 168 -1.60 -22.61 9.02
N ALA A 169 -2.56 -22.37 9.92
CA ALA A 169 -2.90 -23.26 11.04
C ALA A 169 -3.95 -24.34 10.72
N VAL A 170 -4.54 -24.33 9.52
CA VAL A 170 -5.54 -25.32 9.07
C VAL A 170 -5.06 -26.02 7.80
N GLU A 171 -5.56 -27.22 7.53
CA GLU A 171 -5.20 -27.97 6.30
C GLU A 171 -5.87 -27.38 5.05
N GLU A 172 -7.16 -27.01 5.18
CA GLU A 172 -7.94 -26.43 4.09
C GLU A 172 -8.62 -25.12 4.52
N GLY A 173 -8.72 -24.17 3.61
CA GLY A 173 -9.44 -22.93 3.84
C GLY A 173 -9.38 -21.94 2.70
N VAL A 174 -10.12 -20.84 2.83
CA VAL A 174 -10.21 -19.79 1.82
C VAL A 174 -10.23 -18.40 2.44
N VAL A 175 -9.54 -17.46 1.80
CA VAL A 175 -9.59 -16.03 2.13
C VAL A 175 -10.13 -15.27 0.94
N GLY A 176 -11.22 -14.52 1.11
CA GLY A 176 -11.81 -13.67 0.08
C GLY A 176 -11.88 -12.21 0.49
N VAL A 177 -11.02 -11.37 -0.08
CA VAL A 177 -10.89 -9.96 0.33
C VAL A 177 -10.91 -8.99 -0.83
N ILE A 178 -11.48 -7.81 -0.61
CA ILE A 178 -11.32 -6.68 -1.53
C ILE A 178 -10.35 -5.67 -0.93
N THR A 179 -9.22 -5.44 -1.60
CA THR A 179 -8.12 -4.62 -1.06
C THR A 179 -7.57 -3.65 -2.09
N ASN A 180 -6.80 -2.67 -1.63
CA ASN A 180 -6.01 -1.82 -2.52
C ASN A 180 -5.08 -2.67 -3.39
N HIS A 181 -5.15 -2.54 -4.71
CA HIS A 181 -4.42 -3.38 -5.66
C HIS A 181 -2.89 -3.12 -5.72
N SER A 182 -2.37 -2.17 -4.95
CA SER A 182 -0.96 -1.75 -5.01
C SER A 182 0.03 -2.85 -4.65
N TRP A 183 -0.38 -3.88 -3.90
CA TRP A 183 0.49 -5.00 -3.55
C TRP A 183 0.74 -5.96 -4.72
N LEU A 184 -0.02 -5.86 -5.82
CA LEU A 184 0.16 -6.69 -7.02
C LEU A 184 1.44 -6.33 -7.80
N ASP A 185 1.77 -5.04 -7.87
CA ASP A 185 2.85 -4.51 -8.73
C ASP A 185 4.01 -3.83 -7.97
N ASN A 186 3.77 -3.35 -6.75
CA ASN A 186 4.78 -2.55 -6.05
C ASN A 186 5.95 -3.43 -5.54
N PRO A 187 7.23 -3.05 -5.81
CA PRO A 187 8.41 -3.83 -5.41
C PRO A 187 8.51 -4.12 -3.91
N THR A 188 7.95 -3.24 -3.06
CA THR A 188 7.99 -3.38 -1.59
C THR A 188 7.24 -4.63 -1.10
N PHE A 189 6.34 -5.18 -1.91
CA PHE A 189 5.49 -6.32 -1.55
C PHE A 189 6.00 -7.67 -2.08
N ARG A 190 7.19 -7.76 -2.67
CA ARG A 190 7.68 -9.04 -3.22
C ARG A 190 7.77 -10.16 -2.18
N GLY A 191 8.16 -9.83 -0.94
CA GLY A 191 8.19 -10.78 0.17
C GLY A 191 6.79 -11.26 0.58
N MET A 192 5.81 -10.35 0.55
CA MET A 192 4.40 -10.70 0.75
C MET A 192 3.90 -11.63 -0.35
N ARG A 193 4.11 -11.30 -1.62
CA ARG A 193 3.66 -12.12 -2.76
C ARG A 193 4.26 -13.52 -2.70
N GLN A 194 5.57 -13.64 -2.47
CA GLN A 194 6.23 -14.94 -2.31
C GLN A 194 5.68 -15.71 -1.10
N SER A 195 5.47 -15.04 0.04
CA SER A 195 4.93 -15.68 1.24
C SER A 195 3.52 -16.23 0.99
N LEU A 196 2.65 -15.47 0.32
CA LEU A 196 1.30 -15.92 -0.03
C LEU A 196 1.33 -17.13 -0.98
N MET A 197 2.18 -17.11 -2.00
CA MET A 197 2.33 -18.23 -2.95
C MET A 197 2.82 -19.53 -2.27
N ARG A 198 3.41 -19.44 -1.08
CA ARG A 198 3.80 -20.62 -0.27
C ARG A 198 2.66 -21.12 0.60
N SER A 199 1.86 -20.22 1.18
CA SER A 199 0.74 -20.59 2.07
C SER A 199 -0.50 -21.06 1.32
N PHE A 200 -0.68 -20.63 0.07
CA PHE A 200 -1.88 -20.89 -0.71
C PHE A 200 -1.52 -21.59 -2.02
N GLU A 201 -2.22 -22.67 -2.34
CA GLU A 201 -2.06 -23.38 -3.60
C GLU A 201 -2.63 -22.54 -4.75
N GLN A 202 -3.81 -21.95 -4.58
CA GLN A 202 -4.41 -21.12 -5.64
C GLN A 202 -4.62 -19.70 -5.18
N ILE A 203 -4.16 -18.75 -6.01
CA ILE A 203 -4.36 -17.32 -5.80
C ILE A 203 -5.08 -16.77 -7.02
N TYR A 204 -6.32 -16.31 -6.85
CA TYR A 204 -7.08 -15.62 -7.88
C TYR A 204 -7.16 -14.13 -7.55
N VAL A 205 -6.80 -13.28 -8.51
CA VAL A 205 -6.83 -11.82 -8.38
C VAL A 205 -7.67 -11.23 -9.49
N LEU A 206 -8.84 -10.71 -9.12
CA LEU A 206 -9.66 -9.90 -10.02
C LEU A 206 -9.36 -8.42 -9.75
N ASP A 207 -8.55 -7.80 -10.61
CA ASP A 207 -8.23 -6.37 -10.52
C ASP A 207 -9.40 -5.56 -11.05
N LEU A 208 -10.02 -4.75 -10.18
CA LEU A 208 -11.13 -3.87 -10.55
C LEU A 208 -10.62 -2.49 -10.96
N HIS A 209 -9.30 -2.26 -10.98
CA HIS A 209 -8.67 -1.01 -11.36
C HIS A 209 -9.26 0.19 -10.62
N GLY A 210 -9.48 1.30 -11.31
CA GLY A 210 -10.05 2.54 -10.78
C GLY A 210 -9.03 3.39 -10.04
N ASN A 211 -7.73 3.26 -10.34
CA ASN A 211 -6.71 4.06 -9.68
C ASN A 211 -6.57 5.44 -10.31
N ALA A 212 -7.32 6.40 -9.78
CA ALA A 212 -7.27 7.80 -10.20
C ALA A 212 -5.87 8.43 -9.99
N LYS A 213 -5.12 8.01 -8.96
CA LYS A 213 -3.74 8.50 -8.73
C LYS A 213 -2.79 8.08 -9.83
N LYS A 214 -2.91 6.82 -10.29
CA LYS A 214 -2.19 6.29 -11.45
C LYS A 214 -2.78 6.76 -12.79
N LYS A 215 -3.89 7.52 -12.76
CA LYS A 215 -4.66 7.94 -13.95
C LYS A 215 -4.96 6.77 -14.89
N GLU A 216 -5.34 5.64 -14.31
CA GLU A 216 -5.66 4.44 -15.07
C GLU A 216 -6.78 4.71 -16.08
N ARG A 217 -6.63 4.11 -17.26
CA ARG A 217 -7.60 4.11 -18.35
C ARG A 217 -7.79 2.67 -18.79
N ALA A 218 -8.98 2.38 -19.28
CA ALA A 218 -9.24 1.09 -19.88
C ALA A 218 -8.33 0.88 -21.11
N PRO A 219 -8.07 -0.37 -21.53
CA PRO A 219 -7.22 -0.67 -22.70
C PRO A 219 -7.66 0.01 -23.99
N ASP A 220 -8.96 0.32 -24.13
CA ASP A 220 -9.54 1.07 -25.25
C ASP A 220 -9.39 2.61 -25.14
N GLY A 221 -8.72 3.09 -24.09
CA GLY A 221 -8.52 4.51 -23.78
C GLY A 221 -9.69 5.18 -23.04
N SER A 222 -10.80 4.46 -22.83
CA SER A 222 -11.97 4.99 -22.14
C SER A 222 -11.69 5.22 -20.64
N LYS A 223 -12.61 5.97 -20.01
CA LYS A 223 -12.48 6.30 -18.58
C LYS A 223 -12.68 5.04 -17.74
N ASP A 224 -11.74 4.80 -16.85
CA ASP A 224 -11.84 3.76 -15.84
C ASP A 224 -12.21 4.36 -14.48
N GLU A 225 -13.22 3.79 -13.83
CA GLU A 225 -13.78 4.30 -12.57
C GLU A 225 -13.67 3.28 -11.45
N ASN A 226 -13.38 3.78 -10.24
CA ASN A 226 -13.33 2.95 -9.06
C ASN A 226 -14.73 2.49 -8.63
N VAL A 227 -14.81 1.27 -8.10
CA VAL A 227 -16.04 0.70 -7.52
C VAL A 227 -16.42 1.32 -6.17
N PHE A 228 -15.51 2.06 -5.54
CA PHE A 228 -15.77 2.86 -4.34
C PHE A 228 -15.48 4.34 -4.62
N ASP A 229 -15.93 5.24 -3.73
CA ASP A 229 -15.61 6.67 -3.80
C ASP A 229 -14.20 6.95 -3.23
N ILE A 230 -13.18 6.34 -3.82
CA ILE A 230 -11.77 6.46 -3.44
C ILE A 230 -10.87 6.62 -4.67
N GLU A 231 -9.64 7.09 -4.44
CA GLU A 231 -8.68 7.37 -5.53
C GLU A 231 -7.74 6.18 -5.84
N GLN A 232 -7.60 5.22 -4.92
CA GLN A 232 -6.73 4.06 -5.08
C GLN A 232 -7.48 2.91 -5.73
N GLY A 233 -6.87 2.26 -6.71
CA GLY A 233 -7.45 1.08 -7.34
C GLY A 233 -7.59 -0.10 -6.38
N VAL A 234 -8.57 -0.96 -6.64
CA VAL A 234 -8.91 -2.10 -5.78
C VAL A 234 -8.96 -3.40 -6.56
N ALA A 235 -8.67 -4.50 -5.88
CA ALA A 235 -8.74 -5.85 -6.42
C ALA A 235 -9.45 -6.77 -5.43
N ILE A 236 -10.26 -7.69 -5.96
CA ILE A 236 -10.78 -8.83 -5.21
C ILE A 236 -9.73 -9.94 -5.30
N SER A 237 -9.40 -10.53 -4.16
CA SER A 237 -8.41 -11.60 -4.08
C SER A 237 -9.00 -12.79 -3.34
N LEU A 238 -8.93 -13.96 -3.97
CA LEU A 238 -9.28 -15.24 -3.37
C LEU A 238 -8.01 -16.07 -3.21
N LEU A 239 -7.70 -16.41 -1.97
CA LEU A 239 -6.54 -17.20 -1.59
C LEU A 239 -7.05 -18.55 -1.08
N VAL A 240 -6.82 -19.61 -1.84
CA VAL A 240 -7.33 -20.95 -1.57
C VAL A 240 -6.18 -21.81 -1.06
N LYS A 241 -6.37 -22.36 0.13
CA LYS A 241 -5.51 -23.38 0.73
C LYS A 241 -6.24 -24.71 0.64
N LYS A 242 -5.69 -25.64 -0.13
CA LYS A 242 -6.30 -26.95 -0.34
C LYS A 242 -5.25 -27.92 -0.88
N GLU A 243 -5.21 -29.13 -0.36
CA GLU A 243 -4.31 -30.15 -0.89
C GLU A 243 -4.78 -30.69 -2.24
N ASN A 244 -3.84 -31.24 -3.02
CA ASN A 244 -4.12 -31.92 -4.30
C ASN A 244 -4.82 -31.07 -5.37
N VAL A 245 -4.70 -29.74 -5.31
CA VAL A 245 -5.10 -28.82 -6.38
C VAL A 245 -3.88 -28.26 -7.11
N GLU A 246 -4.10 -27.81 -8.34
CA GLU A 246 -3.04 -27.15 -9.11
C GLU A 246 -2.56 -25.90 -8.37
N ARG A 247 -1.24 -25.79 -8.14
CA ARG A 247 -0.65 -24.57 -7.61
C ARG A 247 -0.51 -23.53 -8.71
N GLY A 248 -1.01 -22.32 -8.47
CA GLY A 248 -0.90 -21.25 -9.45
C GLY A 248 -1.41 -19.90 -8.98
N VAL A 249 -1.17 -18.91 -9.83
CA VAL A 249 -1.70 -17.56 -9.68
C VAL A 249 -2.49 -17.24 -10.94
N TRP A 250 -3.71 -16.78 -10.79
CA TRP A 250 -4.61 -16.40 -11.86
C TRP A 250 -5.05 -14.95 -11.69
N ARG A 251 -5.14 -14.24 -12.82
CA ARG A 251 -5.56 -12.85 -12.86
C ARG A 251 -6.69 -12.66 -13.87
N ALA A 252 -7.61 -11.79 -13.53
CA ALA A 252 -8.57 -11.20 -14.44
C ALA A 252 -8.65 -9.69 -14.17
N ASP A 253 -9.07 -8.93 -15.17
CA ASP A 253 -9.09 -7.47 -15.12
C ASP A 253 -10.45 -6.94 -15.56
N TRP A 254 -11.11 -6.16 -14.70
CA TRP A 254 -12.36 -5.48 -15.02
C TRP A 254 -12.14 -3.98 -15.16
N TRP A 255 -12.22 -3.50 -16.39
CA TRP A 255 -12.06 -2.11 -16.77
C TRP A 255 -13.40 -1.40 -17.02
N GLY A 256 -13.39 -0.08 -16.98
CA GLY A 256 -14.50 0.78 -17.42
C GLY A 256 -15.24 1.45 -16.27
N LYS A 257 -16.51 1.79 -16.52
CA LYS A 257 -17.35 2.57 -15.59
C LYS A 257 -17.79 1.75 -14.38
N ARG A 258 -18.07 2.44 -13.28
CA ARG A 258 -18.49 1.83 -12.00
C ARG A 258 -19.71 0.90 -12.17
N LEU A 259 -20.73 1.34 -12.90
CA LEU A 259 -21.96 0.57 -13.09
C LEU A 259 -21.72 -0.74 -13.85
N ALA A 260 -20.88 -0.73 -14.90
CA ALA A 260 -20.54 -1.92 -15.65
C ALA A 260 -19.83 -2.96 -14.78
N LYS A 261 -18.92 -2.50 -13.90
CA LYS A 261 -18.24 -3.38 -12.92
C LYS A 261 -19.23 -3.98 -11.91
N TYR A 262 -20.24 -3.23 -11.49
CA TYR A 262 -21.30 -3.76 -10.62
C TYR A 262 -22.18 -4.79 -11.32
N GLN A 263 -22.54 -4.56 -12.58
CA GLN A 263 -23.30 -5.53 -13.38
C GLN A 263 -22.50 -6.82 -13.57
N ALA A 264 -21.23 -6.71 -13.96
CA ALA A 264 -20.33 -7.87 -14.05
C ALA A 264 -20.22 -8.61 -12.71
N GLY A 265 -20.11 -7.90 -11.59
CA GLY A 265 -20.09 -8.49 -10.25
C GLY A 265 -21.39 -9.17 -9.81
N ALA A 266 -22.53 -8.80 -10.40
CA ALA A 266 -23.83 -9.42 -10.12
C ALA A 266 -24.09 -10.64 -11.00
N GLU A 267 -23.59 -10.63 -12.23
CA GLU A 267 -23.88 -11.64 -13.26
C GLU A 267 -22.80 -12.74 -13.33
N GLN A 268 -21.53 -12.40 -13.12
CA GLN A 268 -20.42 -13.35 -13.27
C GLN A 268 -20.14 -14.14 -12.00
N THR A 269 -19.64 -15.37 -12.19
CA THR A 269 -19.14 -16.27 -11.16
C THR A 269 -17.66 -16.59 -11.41
N MET A 270 -17.03 -17.30 -10.47
CA MET A 270 -15.65 -17.78 -10.62
C MET A 270 -15.42 -18.59 -11.90
N GLU A 271 -16.45 -19.28 -12.39
CA GLU A 271 -16.40 -20.16 -13.56
C GLU A 271 -16.56 -19.38 -14.86
N THR A 272 -17.26 -18.25 -14.84
CA THR A 272 -17.51 -17.43 -16.03
C THR A 272 -16.47 -16.34 -16.23
N VAL A 273 -15.70 -16.00 -15.19
CA VAL A 273 -14.60 -15.04 -15.31
C VAL A 273 -13.47 -15.65 -16.16
N GLU A 274 -13.00 -14.91 -17.14
CA GLU A 274 -11.88 -15.30 -17.99
C GLU A 274 -10.55 -15.10 -17.25
N TRP A 275 -10.07 -16.16 -16.60
CA TRP A 275 -8.82 -16.15 -15.85
C TRP A 275 -7.60 -16.39 -16.73
N GLN A 276 -6.62 -15.49 -16.65
CA GLN A 276 -5.29 -15.72 -17.20
C GLN A 276 -4.35 -16.27 -16.12
N LYS A 277 -3.76 -17.44 -16.37
CA LYS A 277 -2.72 -17.99 -15.51
C LYS A 277 -1.44 -17.15 -15.64
N LEU A 278 -0.89 -16.74 -14.51
CA LEU A 278 0.36 -16.00 -14.40
C LEU A 278 1.52 -16.91 -13.97
N GLU A 279 2.73 -16.50 -14.31
CA GLU A 279 3.96 -17.09 -13.82
C GLU A 279 4.79 -16.07 -13.03
N PRO A 280 4.44 -15.75 -11.76
CA PRO A 280 5.22 -14.77 -10.99
C PRO A 280 6.65 -15.27 -10.75
N ARG A 281 7.64 -14.62 -11.40
CA ARG A 281 9.07 -14.97 -11.30
C ARG A 281 9.84 -14.09 -10.31
N ALA A 282 10.88 -14.67 -9.71
CA ALA A 282 11.85 -13.92 -8.92
C ALA A 282 12.54 -12.81 -9.77
N PRO A 283 13.02 -11.72 -9.13
CA PRO A 283 12.94 -11.43 -7.70
C PRO A 283 11.61 -10.79 -7.28
N ASP A 284 10.80 -10.32 -8.22
CA ASP A 284 9.68 -9.44 -7.90
C ASP A 284 8.37 -10.18 -7.62
N PHE A 285 8.17 -11.38 -8.19
CA PHE A 285 6.94 -12.15 -8.09
C PHE A 285 5.70 -11.31 -8.43
N LEU A 286 5.76 -10.49 -9.48
CA LEU A 286 4.66 -9.60 -9.87
C LEU A 286 3.41 -10.41 -10.21
N MET A 287 2.25 -9.93 -9.77
CA MET A 287 0.95 -10.50 -10.11
C MET A 287 0.29 -9.69 -11.23
N LEU A 288 1.06 -9.41 -12.27
CA LEU A 288 0.66 -8.71 -13.48
C LEU A 288 0.97 -9.60 -14.69
N VAL A 289 0.28 -9.37 -15.80
CA VAL A 289 0.71 -9.89 -17.10
C VAL A 289 2.08 -9.30 -17.44
N GLN A 290 3.02 -10.15 -17.82
CA GLN A 290 4.39 -9.78 -18.17
C GLN A 290 4.79 -10.47 -19.46
N ASP A 291 5.43 -9.72 -20.36
CA ASP A 291 6.16 -10.30 -21.47
C ASP A 291 7.59 -10.61 -21.01
N TYR A 292 7.83 -11.87 -20.66
CA TYR A 292 9.13 -12.31 -20.17
C TYR A 292 10.19 -12.40 -21.27
N ASP A 293 9.79 -12.61 -22.52
CA ASP A 293 10.72 -12.67 -23.65
C ASP A 293 11.24 -11.27 -23.96
N GLU A 294 10.35 -10.28 -24.02
CA GLU A 294 10.72 -8.88 -24.18
C GLU A 294 11.56 -8.40 -22.98
N LYS A 295 11.19 -8.80 -21.75
CA LYS A 295 11.98 -8.49 -20.55
C LYS A 295 13.38 -9.10 -20.61
N ALA A 296 13.53 -10.34 -21.09
CA ALA A 296 14.82 -10.99 -21.25
C ALA A 296 15.68 -10.27 -22.30
N ARG A 297 15.08 -9.92 -23.45
CA ARG A 297 15.73 -9.14 -24.52
C ARG A 297 16.18 -7.76 -24.02
N TYR A 298 15.30 -7.04 -23.31
CA TYR A 298 15.65 -5.76 -22.69
C TYR A 298 16.80 -5.91 -21.67
N GLY A 299 16.80 -7.02 -20.92
CA GLY A 299 17.81 -7.34 -19.91
C GLY A 299 19.23 -7.57 -20.46
N THR A 300 19.42 -7.77 -21.77
CA THR A 300 20.76 -7.88 -22.38
C THR A 300 21.42 -6.52 -22.63
N GLY A 301 20.66 -5.43 -22.52
CA GLY A 301 21.19 -4.07 -22.64
C GLY A 301 22.11 -3.70 -21.48
N TRP A 302 22.97 -2.70 -21.68
CA TRP A 302 23.81 -2.16 -20.62
C TRP A 302 22.95 -1.48 -19.55
N LYS A 303 23.21 -1.81 -18.28
CA LYS A 303 22.57 -1.09 -17.19
C LYS A 303 23.14 0.32 -17.15
N VAL A 304 22.24 1.29 -17.08
CA VAL A 304 22.64 2.70 -16.97
C VAL A 304 23.48 2.95 -15.71
N THR A 305 23.26 2.20 -14.63
CA THR A 305 24.07 2.26 -13.40
C THR A 305 25.49 1.70 -13.56
N ASP A 306 25.73 0.87 -14.57
CA ASP A 306 27.05 0.30 -14.85
C ASP A 306 27.84 1.26 -15.74
N ILE A 307 27.15 1.98 -16.65
CA ILE A 307 27.73 3.08 -17.43
C ILE A 307 28.08 4.26 -16.51
N PHE A 308 27.21 4.56 -15.54
CA PHE A 308 27.35 5.68 -14.62
C PHE A 308 27.30 5.22 -13.15
N PRO A 309 28.47 4.88 -12.57
CA PRO A 309 28.54 4.30 -11.23
C PRO A 309 28.09 5.29 -10.14
N THR A 310 28.32 6.58 -10.35
CA THR A 310 27.92 7.65 -9.43
C THR A 310 26.59 8.23 -9.89
N ASN A 311 25.48 7.78 -9.28
CA ASN A 311 24.13 8.23 -9.61
C ASN A 311 23.30 8.46 -8.33
N SER A 312 22.32 9.35 -8.41
CA SER A 312 21.46 9.72 -7.27
C SER A 312 20.09 10.15 -7.75
N VAL A 313 19.15 10.38 -6.84
CA VAL A 313 17.96 11.17 -7.16
C VAL A 313 18.27 12.66 -7.14
N GLY A 314 17.35 13.49 -7.67
CA GLY A 314 17.47 14.95 -7.59
C GLY A 314 17.34 15.49 -6.16
N ILE A 315 17.66 16.78 -5.97
CA ILE A 315 17.57 17.50 -4.69
C ILE A 315 16.14 17.45 -4.16
N VAL A 316 16.00 17.18 -2.86
CA VAL A 316 14.73 17.25 -2.12
C VAL A 316 14.83 18.36 -1.09
N THR A 317 14.06 19.42 -1.26
CA THR A 317 14.05 20.57 -0.34
C THR A 317 13.14 20.33 0.87
N ALA A 318 12.05 19.59 0.69
CA ALA A 318 10.87 19.52 1.57
C ALA A 318 10.07 20.85 1.70
N ARG A 319 10.65 21.99 1.32
CA ARG A 319 10.07 23.33 1.38
C ARG A 319 10.47 24.13 0.12
N ASP A 320 9.89 23.79 -1.03
CA ASP A 320 10.24 24.38 -2.34
C ASP A 320 10.11 25.92 -2.32
N ASN A 321 9.02 26.46 -1.77
CA ASN A 321 8.78 27.91 -1.71
C ASN A 321 9.83 28.68 -0.91
N LEU A 322 10.49 28.03 0.06
CA LEU A 322 11.58 28.63 0.82
C LEU A 322 12.89 28.59 0.03
N CYS A 323 13.17 27.45 -0.61
CA CYS A 323 14.50 27.11 -1.13
C CYS A 323 14.71 27.42 -2.61
N ILE A 324 13.64 27.63 -3.38
CA ILE A 324 13.67 27.70 -4.85
C ILE A 324 12.99 28.98 -5.33
N HIS A 325 13.73 29.78 -6.09
CA HIS A 325 13.33 31.13 -6.49
C HIS A 325 13.65 31.39 -7.97
N PHE A 326 13.00 32.38 -8.57
CA PHE A 326 13.26 32.75 -9.97
C PHE A 326 14.51 33.62 -10.13
N ASP A 327 14.80 34.46 -9.15
CA ASP A 327 15.90 35.42 -9.23
C ASP A 327 16.78 35.40 -7.97
N GLU A 328 18.02 35.86 -8.13
CA GLU A 328 19.03 35.83 -7.09
C GLU A 328 18.66 36.76 -5.92
N VAL A 329 18.02 37.90 -6.22
CA VAL A 329 17.69 38.91 -5.23
C VAL A 329 16.65 38.38 -4.25
N SER A 330 15.60 37.74 -4.76
CA SER A 330 14.56 37.11 -3.94
C SER A 330 15.13 35.98 -3.09
N LEU A 331 15.93 35.09 -3.70
CA LEU A 331 16.57 33.97 -3.00
C LEU A 331 17.43 34.47 -1.84
N MET A 332 18.35 35.41 -2.12
CA MET A 332 19.28 35.91 -1.11
C MET A 332 18.58 36.70 -0.01
N LYS A 333 17.50 37.43 -0.34
CA LYS A 333 16.67 38.10 0.66
C LYS A 333 16.01 37.08 1.58
N THR A 334 15.39 36.04 1.01
CA THR A 334 14.73 34.98 1.76
C THR A 334 15.71 34.21 2.64
N VAL A 335 16.88 33.82 2.12
CA VAL A 335 17.89 33.07 2.88
C VAL A 335 18.43 33.87 4.06
N ARG A 336 18.77 35.16 3.86
CA ARG A 336 19.27 36.02 4.95
C ARG A 336 18.20 36.29 6.00
N ASP A 337 16.98 36.60 5.56
CA ASP A 337 15.86 36.86 6.46
C ASP A 337 15.48 35.60 7.26
N PHE A 338 15.40 34.45 6.60
CA PHE A 338 15.12 33.17 7.25
C PHE A 338 16.21 32.79 8.28
N ALA A 339 17.49 33.01 7.96
CA ALA A 339 18.59 32.72 8.89
C ALA A 339 18.62 33.64 10.12
N ALA A 340 18.11 34.87 10.00
CA ALA A 340 18.13 35.87 11.07
C ALA A 340 16.91 35.79 12.01
N LEU A 341 15.80 35.20 11.56
CA LEU A 341 14.58 35.09 12.36
C LEU A 341 14.68 34.01 13.43
N ASP A 342 13.96 34.21 14.54
CA ASP A 342 13.65 33.13 15.49
C ASP A 342 12.92 31.98 14.77
N PRO A 343 13.17 30.70 15.12
CA PRO A 343 12.56 29.55 14.45
C PRO A 343 11.04 29.62 14.31
N GLU A 344 10.30 30.11 15.30
CA GLU A 344 8.84 30.17 15.21
C GLU A 344 8.32 31.38 14.44
N ALA A 345 9.03 32.50 14.51
CA ALA A 345 8.77 33.63 13.63
C ALA A 345 9.01 33.24 12.15
N ALA A 346 10.09 32.51 11.88
CA ALA A 346 10.39 31.97 10.55
C ALA A 346 9.31 30.97 10.09
N ARG A 347 8.86 30.08 10.98
CA ARG A 347 7.80 29.11 10.70
C ARG A 347 6.50 29.79 10.27
N GLN A 348 6.09 30.83 10.98
CA GLN A 348 4.88 31.59 10.66
C GLN A 348 5.03 32.38 9.36
N LYS A 349 6.10 33.16 9.22
CA LYS A 349 6.33 34.03 8.06
C LYS A 349 6.36 33.26 6.74
N TYR A 350 7.06 32.12 6.72
CA TYR A 350 7.23 31.28 5.53
C TYR A 350 6.22 30.13 5.45
N GLN A 351 5.23 30.09 6.35
CA GLN A 351 4.15 29.10 6.37
C GLN A 351 4.68 27.65 6.30
N LEU A 352 5.73 27.37 7.08
CA LEU A 352 6.53 26.13 6.95
C LEU A 352 5.85 24.89 7.53
N GLY A 353 4.70 25.06 8.19
CA GLY A 353 3.96 23.98 8.85
C GLY A 353 4.76 23.30 9.96
N ALA A 354 4.34 22.09 10.37
CA ALA A 354 5.07 21.30 11.36
C ALA A 354 6.37 20.73 10.80
N ASP A 355 7.35 20.53 11.70
CA ASP A 355 8.59 19.83 11.38
C ASP A 355 8.31 18.41 10.89
N VAL A 356 9.15 17.93 9.98
CA VAL A 356 9.10 16.57 9.46
C VAL A 356 10.37 15.81 9.83
N ARG A 357 10.35 14.48 9.73
CA ARG A 357 11.43 13.59 10.19
C ARG A 357 12.84 14.05 9.75
N ASP A 358 12.97 14.49 8.51
CA ASP A 358 14.27 14.82 7.90
C ASP A 358 14.43 16.32 7.57
N TRP A 359 13.50 17.19 8.01
CA TRP A 359 13.61 18.63 7.84
C TRP A 359 12.97 19.38 9.01
N LYS A 360 13.74 20.25 9.65
CA LYS A 360 13.31 21.08 10.77
C LYS A 360 13.81 22.50 10.59
N VAL A 361 13.03 23.49 11.03
CA VAL A 361 13.40 24.91 10.89
C VAL A 361 14.76 25.19 11.52
N MET A 362 14.97 24.74 12.76
CA MET A 362 16.24 24.93 13.47
C MET A 362 17.44 24.29 12.75
N TRP A 363 17.25 23.13 12.11
CA TRP A 363 18.34 22.48 11.39
C TRP A 363 18.70 23.23 10.10
N ALA A 364 17.68 23.72 9.38
CA ALA A 364 17.89 24.54 8.19
C ALA A 364 18.59 25.86 8.53
N GLN A 365 18.21 26.53 9.61
CA GLN A 365 18.88 27.75 10.07
C GLN A 365 20.31 27.47 10.55
N ALA A 366 20.51 26.40 11.33
CA ALA A 366 21.84 26.01 11.78
C ALA A 366 22.79 25.69 10.62
N ASP A 367 22.27 25.10 9.52
CA ASP A 367 23.02 24.85 8.30
C ASP A 367 23.47 26.16 7.62
N LEU A 368 22.57 27.12 7.50
CA LEU A 368 22.89 28.45 6.94
C LEU A 368 23.88 29.23 7.79
N SER A 369 23.93 28.98 9.10
CA SER A 369 24.87 29.64 10.03
C SER A 369 26.26 29.03 10.05
N ARG A 370 26.51 27.91 9.34
CA ARG A 370 27.83 27.26 9.30
C ARG A 370 28.89 28.10 8.58
N GLN A 371 28.46 28.89 7.60
CA GLN A 371 29.32 29.75 6.81
C GLN A 371 28.61 31.08 6.54
N PRO A 372 29.35 32.19 6.35
CA PRO A 372 28.74 33.44 5.96
C PRO A 372 27.92 33.30 4.68
N ILE A 373 26.67 33.79 4.70
CA ILE A 373 25.76 33.70 3.56
C ILE A 373 26.36 34.46 2.37
N SER A 374 26.72 33.72 1.33
CA SER A 374 27.47 34.22 0.17
C SER A 374 26.74 33.94 -1.13
N LYS A 375 26.90 34.84 -2.10
CA LYS A 375 26.36 34.64 -3.46
C LYS A 375 26.97 33.42 -4.16
N SER A 376 28.20 33.02 -3.79
CA SER A 376 28.86 31.83 -4.36
C SER A 376 28.10 30.51 -4.15
N SER A 377 27.23 30.45 -3.14
CA SER A 377 26.37 29.29 -2.87
C SER A 377 25.04 29.31 -3.63
N VAL A 378 24.76 30.38 -4.40
CA VAL A 378 23.61 30.43 -5.30
C VAL A 378 23.93 29.61 -6.54
N GLN A 379 23.10 28.62 -6.83
CA GLN A 379 23.29 27.69 -7.91
C GLN A 379 22.05 27.62 -8.79
N SER A 380 22.26 27.45 -10.10
CA SER A 380 21.18 27.15 -11.03
C SER A 380 20.64 25.75 -10.78
N LEU A 381 19.33 25.62 -10.84
CA LEU A 381 18.57 24.43 -10.54
C LEU A 381 17.58 24.16 -11.66
N PHE A 382 17.79 23.06 -12.38
CA PHE A 382 16.80 22.48 -13.27
C PHE A 382 15.64 21.94 -12.43
N TYR A 383 14.57 22.73 -12.30
CA TYR A 383 13.47 22.46 -11.38
C TYR A 383 12.43 21.54 -12.00
N ARG A 384 11.98 21.84 -13.22
CA ARG A 384 11.05 21.05 -14.05
C ARG A 384 11.53 21.10 -15.51
N PRO A 385 11.00 20.27 -16.43
CA PRO A 385 11.32 20.37 -17.84
C PRO A 385 11.18 21.80 -18.35
N PHE A 386 12.30 22.35 -18.82
CA PHE A 386 12.40 23.71 -19.35
C PHE A 386 12.08 24.83 -18.34
N ASP A 387 12.09 24.53 -17.03
CA ASP A 387 11.94 25.50 -15.92
C ASP A 387 13.22 25.49 -15.08
N SER A 388 14.06 26.51 -15.31
CA SER A 388 15.30 26.75 -14.58
C SER A 388 15.06 27.78 -13.50
N ARG A 389 15.52 27.48 -12.29
CA ARG A 389 15.36 28.31 -11.09
C ARG A 389 16.69 28.41 -10.35
N LEU A 390 16.71 29.14 -9.26
CA LEU A 390 17.87 29.29 -8.39
C LEU A 390 17.61 28.65 -7.02
N THR A 391 18.65 28.09 -6.42
CA THR A 391 18.62 27.60 -5.05
C THR A 391 19.91 27.91 -4.31
N TYR A 392 19.84 27.99 -2.98
CA TYR A 392 21.02 28.15 -2.13
C TYR A 392 21.52 26.77 -1.72
N TYR A 393 22.64 26.34 -2.29
CA TYR A 393 23.17 24.98 -2.13
C TYR A 393 24.31 24.92 -1.12
N THR A 394 24.11 24.16 -0.04
CA THR A 394 25.12 23.93 1.02
C THR A 394 25.75 22.54 0.98
N GLY A 395 25.15 21.59 0.25
CA GLY A 395 25.58 20.18 0.24
C GLY A 395 25.29 19.40 1.51
N HIS A 396 24.77 20.03 2.57
CA HIS A 396 24.54 19.38 3.86
C HIS A 396 23.14 18.76 3.98
N SER A 397 23.09 17.45 4.21
CA SER A 397 21.81 16.75 4.44
C SER A 397 21.16 17.18 5.74
N ARG A 398 19.81 17.20 5.77
CA ARG A 398 19.00 17.72 6.88
C ARG A 398 19.29 19.19 7.22
N GLY A 399 19.70 19.97 6.22
CA GLY A 399 19.93 21.41 6.32
C GLY A 399 18.85 22.21 5.63
N ILE A 400 19.24 23.28 4.91
CA ILE A 400 18.30 24.07 4.09
C ILE A 400 17.58 23.16 3.08
N HIS A 401 18.32 22.20 2.50
CA HIS A 401 17.75 21.08 1.76
C HIS A 401 17.69 19.82 2.65
N CYS A 402 16.54 19.16 2.65
CA CYS A 402 16.36 17.87 3.33
C CYS A 402 17.35 16.81 2.81
N TYR A 403 17.45 16.66 1.48
CA TYR A 403 18.45 15.84 0.81
C TYR A 403 19.07 16.57 -0.38
N PRO A 404 20.25 17.20 -0.22
CA PRO A 404 20.97 17.87 -1.30
C PRO A 404 21.65 16.88 -2.25
N ARG A 405 21.87 15.63 -1.84
CA ARG A 405 22.48 14.57 -2.67
C ARG A 405 23.87 14.94 -3.16
N ASP A 406 24.70 15.38 -2.22
CA ASP A 406 26.02 15.93 -2.48
C ASP A 406 26.97 15.00 -3.23
N ASP A 407 26.84 13.68 -3.01
CA ASP A 407 27.59 12.64 -3.73
C ASP A 407 27.50 12.76 -5.27
N VAL A 408 26.43 13.38 -5.79
CA VAL A 408 26.25 13.66 -7.24
C VAL A 408 26.18 15.15 -7.51
N MET A 409 25.45 15.91 -6.69
CA MET A 409 25.18 17.32 -6.97
C MET A 409 26.42 18.21 -6.85
N SER A 410 27.41 17.85 -6.02
CA SER A 410 28.68 18.57 -5.94
C SER A 410 29.44 18.59 -7.28
N HIS A 411 29.31 17.52 -8.08
CA HIS A 411 29.90 17.44 -9.41
C HIS A 411 29.21 18.33 -10.44
N MET A 412 27.98 18.78 -10.17
CA MET A 412 27.17 19.62 -11.05
C MET A 412 27.25 21.12 -10.70
N ILE A 413 28.05 21.49 -9.69
CA ILE A 413 28.36 22.90 -9.36
C ILE A 413 29.43 23.46 -10.31
N ARG A 414 30.24 22.57 -10.89
CA ARG A 414 31.26 22.90 -11.90
C ARG A 414 30.70 22.58 -13.28
N GLU A 415 31.40 23.03 -14.32
CA GLU A 415 31.08 22.66 -15.70
C GLU A 415 31.05 21.14 -15.85
N ASN A 416 29.86 20.60 -16.07
CA ASN A 416 29.60 19.17 -16.16
C ASN A 416 28.26 18.94 -16.85
N VAL A 417 28.02 17.72 -17.33
CA VAL A 417 26.76 17.32 -17.97
C VAL A 417 26.23 16.09 -17.28
N GLY A 418 24.94 16.12 -16.92
CA GLY A 418 24.23 15.02 -16.29
C GLY A 418 23.01 14.60 -17.11
N ILE A 419 22.65 13.32 -16.99
CA ILE A 419 21.46 12.76 -17.63
C ILE A 419 20.39 12.56 -16.55
N ILE A 420 19.20 13.08 -16.77
CA ILE A 420 18.04 12.85 -15.92
C ILE A 420 17.15 11.82 -16.59
N THR A 421 16.88 10.72 -15.91
CA THR A 421 15.92 9.71 -16.38
C THR A 421 14.95 9.28 -15.27
N THR A 422 13.91 8.58 -15.68
CA THR A 422 12.98 7.95 -14.75
C THR A 422 13.51 6.61 -14.28
N ARG A 423 13.40 6.33 -12.98
CA ARG A 423 13.71 4.99 -12.47
C ARG A 423 12.62 3.99 -12.82
N ILE A 424 11.36 4.45 -12.77
CA ILE A 424 10.13 3.71 -13.09
C ILE A 424 9.16 4.75 -13.64
N THR A 425 8.54 4.49 -14.78
CA THR A 425 7.50 5.34 -15.38
C THR A 425 6.29 4.49 -15.79
N LYS A 426 5.10 5.09 -15.76
CA LYS A 426 3.87 4.54 -16.36
C LYS A 426 3.47 5.31 -17.63
N ASP A 427 4.06 6.48 -17.83
CA ASP A 427 3.96 7.28 -19.05
C ASP A 427 5.12 6.93 -19.98
N ASP A 428 5.10 7.49 -21.19
CA ASP A 428 6.21 7.41 -22.14
C ASP A 428 7.55 7.69 -21.47
N TRP A 429 8.53 6.85 -21.77
CA TRP A 429 9.88 7.03 -21.26
C TRP A 429 10.47 8.34 -21.78
N SER A 430 10.99 9.14 -20.85
CA SER A 430 11.64 10.41 -21.15
C SER A 430 12.99 10.52 -20.47
N ALA A 431 13.95 11.13 -21.15
CA ALA A 431 15.22 11.56 -20.58
C ALA A 431 15.49 13.03 -20.94
N SER A 432 16.19 13.73 -20.07
CA SER A 432 16.61 15.12 -20.28
C SER A 432 18.09 15.26 -19.92
N VAL A 433 18.77 16.19 -20.58
CA VAL A 433 20.15 16.56 -20.26
C VAL A 433 20.15 17.85 -19.45
N THR A 434 21.09 17.98 -18.53
CA THR A 434 21.27 19.19 -17.74
C THR A 434 22.74 19.43 -17.46
N ASP A 435 23.14 20.70 -17.42
CA ASP A 435 24.46 21.19 -17.05
C ASP A 435 24.48 21.84 -15.65
N THR A 436 23.37 21.74 -14.90
CA THR A 436 23.17 22.40 -13.60
C THR A 436 22.71 21.40 -12.54
N LEU A 437 22.48 21.87 -11.29
CA LEU A 437 21.83 21.06 -10.27
C LEU A 437 20.43 20.65 -10.72
N ALA A 438 19.86 19.54 -10.21
CA ALA A 438 18.50 19.16 -10.58
C ALA A 438 17.65 18.74 -9.39
N ALA A 439 16.37 19.12 -9.41
CA ALA A 439 15.40 18.75 -8.40
C ALA A 439 14.87 17.31 -8.59
N HIS A 440 14.35 16.69 -7.52
CA HIS A 440 13.80 15.31 -7.54
C HIS A 440 12.61 15.08 -8.49
N LYS A 441 12.06 16.13 -9.10
CA LYS A 441 10.92 16.07 -10.03
C LYS A 441 11.19 16.80 -11.35
N SER A 442 12.45 16.84 -11.74
CA SER A 442 12.93 17.56 -12.93
C SER A 442 12.83 16.79 -14.25
N GLY A 443 12.58 15.47 -14.18
CA GLY A 443 12.32 14.59 -15.34
C GLY A 443 10.90 14.76 -15.91
N PRO A 444 10.09 13.71 -16.11
CA PRO A 444 8.81 13.82 -16.82
C PRO A 444 7.77 14.72 -16.14
N ARG A 445 6.80 15.12 -16.98
CA ARG A 445 5.69 16.05 -16.72
C ARG A 445 4.83 15.66 -15.51
N TYR A 446 4.67 14.37 -15.17
CA TYR A 446 3.80 13.92 -14.09
C TYR A 446 4.34 12.69 -13.31
N ASP A 447 3.93 12.65 -12.03
CA ASP A 447 4.11 11.62 -10.99
C ASP A 447 5.37 10.75 -11.01
N ILE A 448 6.41 11.23 -10.31
CA ILE A 448 7.65 10.50 -10.12
C ILE A 448 7.79 10.06 -8.65
N ARG A 449 7.87 8.74 -8.41
CA ARG A 449 8.29 8.19 -7.11
C ARG A 449 9.81 8.25 -6.86
N ALA A 450 10.64 8.47 -7.88
CA ALA A 450 12.04 8.90 -7.79
C ALA A 450 12.63 9.17 -9.19
N SER A 451 13.06 10.39 -9.51
CA SER A 451 13.84 10.67 -10.71
C SER A 451 15.29 10.33 -10.39
N ARG A 452 15.98 9.56 -11.24
CA ARG A 452 17.41 9.29 -11.07
C ARG A 452 18.18 10.21 -11.99
N LYS A 453 19.08 10.99 -11.41
CA LYS A 453 20.13 11.74 -12.08
C LYS A 453 21.35 10.84 -12.13
N ILE A 454 21.90 10.75 -13.32
CA ILE A 454 22.95 9.86 -13.74
C ILE A 454 24.13 10.71 -14.19
#